data_AF-F0RQK2-F1
#
_entry.id   AF-F0RQK2-F1
#
_cell.length_a   1.000
_cell.length_b   1.000
_cell.length_c   1.000
_cell.angle_alpha   90.00
_cell.angle_beta   90.00
_cell.angle_gamma   90.00
#
_symmetry.space_group_name_H-M   'P 1'
#
loop_
_entity.id
_entity.type
_entity.pdbx_description
1 polymer ?
#
loop_
_entity_poly.entity_id
_entity_poly.type
_entity_poly.pdbx_seq_one_letter_code
_entity_poly.pdbx_strand_id
1 'polypeptide(L)'
;MRTRIQAFTLTELLIVIGLIGLLAAVLIPNLSGARRSGEKNATRDYLATCLNAAEQKRNFHSGELTLPASCTDLVGTSASPLTVNTITESGGTYTITLTDSSGETFTETLRKAAP
;
A
#
# COMPACT_ATOMS: atom_id res chain seq x y z
N MET A 1 -24.92 49.74 23.75
CA MET A 1 -23.53 49.54 23.28
C MET A 1 -23.57 48.94 21.89
N ARG A 2 -23.03 49.63 20.87
CA ARG A 2 -23.08 49.17 19.47
C ARG A 2 -21.81 48.36 19.21
N THR A 3 -21.92 47.05 19.14
CA THR A 3 -20.81 46.15 18.79
C THR A 3 -20.45 46.39 17.33
N ARG A 4 -19.22 46.85 17.06
CA ARG A 4 -18.72 46.93 15.69
C ARG A 4 -18.52 45.50 15.18
N ILE A 5 -19.24 45.11 14.14
CA ILE A 5 -18.96 43.89 13.41
C ILE A 5 -17.67 44.15 12.62
N GLN A 6 -16.58 43.45 12.93
CA GLN A 6 -15.35 43.53 12.15
C GLN A 6 -15.61 42.88 10.79
N ALA A 7 -15.53 43.67 9.72
CA ALA A 7 -15.61 43.17 8.35
C ALA A 7 -14.22 42.70 7.91
N PHE A 8 -14.15 41.47 7.40
CA PHE A 8 -12.95 40.88 6.80
C PHE A 8 -12.58 41.65 5.54
N THR A 9 -11.37 42.19 5.41
CA THR A 9 -10.99 42.94 4.20
C THR A 9 -10.67 41.98 3.05
N LEU A 10 -10.97 42.40 1.81
CA LEU A 10 -10.61 41.64 0.62
C LEU A 10 -9.09 41.43 0.54
N THR A 11 -8.32 42.44 0.96
CA THR A 11 -6.85 42.37 1.04
C THR A 11 -6.35 41.34 2.04
N GLU A 12 -7.02 41.18 3.19
CA GLU A 12 -6.68 40.13 4.16
C GLU A 12 -6.94 38.73 3.59
N LEU A 13 -8.03 38.53 2.84
CA LEU A 13 -8.27 37.26 2.17
C LEU A 13 -7.21 37.00 1.08
N LEU A 14 -6.84 38.03 0.32
CA LEU A 14 -5.93 37.95 -0.81
C LEU A 14 -4.50 37.56 -0.38
N ILE A 15 -3.97 38.18 0.67
CA ILE A 15 -2.63 37.80 1.18
C ILE A 15 -2.63 36.38 1.77
N VAL A 16 -3.73 35.95 2.40
CA VAL A 16 -3.82 34.63 3.00
C VAL A 16 -3.81 33.53 1.94
N ILE A 17 -4.62 33.66 0.89
CA ILE A 17 -4.59 32.68 -0.21
C ILE A 17 -3.24 32.71 -0.95
N GLY A 18 -2.58 33.88 -1.02
CA GLY A 18 -1.24 34.01 -1.57
C GLY A 18 -0.19 33.24 -0.77
N LEU A 19 -0.21 33.36 0.56
CA LEU A 19 0.71 32.63 1.44
C LEU A 19 0.40 31.13 1.48
N ILE A 20 -0.88 30.74 1.50
CA ILE A 20 -1.28 29.32 1.40
C ILE A 20 -0.77 28.74 0.07
N GLY A 21 -0.88 29.48 -1.03
CA GLY A 21 -0.35 29.07 -2.34
C GLY A 21 1.16 28.83 -2.32
N LEU A 22 1.93 29.72 -1.69
CA LEU A 22 3.38 29.56 -1.53
C LEU A 22 3.73 28.30 -0.73
N LEU A 23 3.06 28.09 0.40
CA LEU A 23 3.28 26.91 1.24
C LEU A 23 2.88 25.61 0.51
N ALA A 24 1.75 25.61 -0.18
CA ALA A 24 1.25 24.46 -0.93
C ALA A 24 2.20 24.07 -2.08
N ALA A 25 2.80 25.05 -2.77
CA ALA A 25 3.72 24.79 -3.88
C ALA A 25 4.93 23.95 -3.46
N VAL A 26 5.47 24.18 -2.26
CA VAL A 26 6.60 23.40 -1.73
C VAL A 26 6.14 22.10 -1.07
N LEU A 27 4.98 22.12 -0.41
CA LEU A 27 4.51 20.99 0.39
C LEU A 27 3.92 19.85 -0.44
N ILE A 28 3.14 20.15 -1.49
CA ILE A 28 2.47 19.14 -2.33
C ILE A 28 3.44 18.10 -2.93
N PRO A 29 4.56 18.48 -3.58
CA PRO A 29 5.47 17.49 -4.15
C PRO A 29 6.10 16.61 -3.07
N ASN A 30 6.48 17.17 -1.92
CA ASN A 30 7.06 16.42 -0.81
C ASN A 30 6.05 15.41 -0.23
N LEU A 31 4.82 15.85 0.03
CA LEU A 31 3.75 14.99 0.53
C LEU A 31 3.44 13.83 -0.42
N SER A 32 3.45 14.08 -1.74
CA SER A 32 3.23 13.04 -2.74
C SER A 32 4.30 11.94 -2.70
N GLY A 33 5.57 12.32 -2.51
CA GLY A 33 6.67 11.38 -2.34
C GLY A 33 6.58 10.58 -1.04
N ALA A 34 6.29 11.26 0.07
CA ALA A 34 6.09 10.61 1.37
C ALA A 34 4.95 9.59 1.33
N ARG A 35 3.84 9.93 0.67
CA ARG A 35 2.71 9.01 0.47
C ARG A 35 3.11 7.78 -0.33
N ARG A 36 3.82 7.96 -1.45
CA ARG A 36 4.29 6.84 -2.28
C ARG A 36 5.25 5.92 -1.51
N SER A 37 6.14 6.50 -0.70
CA SER A 37 7.02 5.72 0.19
C SER A 37 6.23 4.92 1.23
N GLY A 38 5.20 5.52 1.84
CA GLY A 38 4.29 4.84 2.76
C GLY A 38 3.55 3.68 2.12
N GLU A 39 3.02 3.88 0.90
CA GLU A 39 2.33 2.83 0.14
C GLU A 39 3.26 1.66 -0.19
N LYS A 40 4.51 1.94 -0.60
CA LYS A 40 5.54 0.91 -0.84
C LYS A 40 5.83 0.08 0.41
N ASN A 41 5.94 0.72 1.57
CA ASN A 41 6.20 0.02 2.83
C ASN A 41 5.01 -0.85 3.23
N ALA A 42 3.79 -0.31 3.11
CA ALA A 42 2.58 -1.07 3.40
C ALA A 42 2.42 -2.32 2.50
N THR A 43 2.77 -2.22 1.21
CA THR A 43 2.76 -3.38 0.30
C THR A 43 3.81 -4.42 0.68
N ARG A 44 5.02 -4.01 1.11
CA ARG A 44 6.05 -4.93 1.61
C ARG A 44 5.61 -5.64 2.90
N ASP A 45 5.03 -4.91 3.84
CA ASP A 45 4.54 -5.48 5.11
C ASP A 45 3.42 -6.49 4.85
N TYR A 46 2.52 -6.19 3.91
CA TYR A 46 1.48 -7.12 3.50
C TYR A 46 2.03 -8.35 2.77
N LEU A 47 3.05 -8.19 1.92
CA LEU A 47 3.74 -9.31 1.28
C LEU A 47 4.34 -10.26 2.34
N ALA A 48 5.04 -9.73 3.33
CA ALA A 48 5.60 -10.51 4.42
C ALA A 48 4.51 -11.24 5.22
N THR A 49 3.38 -10.57 5.47
CA THR A 49 2.21 -11.19 6.12
C THR A 49 1.65 -12.34 5.27
N CYS A 50 1.54 -12.14 3.95
CA CYS A 50 1.08 -13.18 3.02
C CYS A 50 2.03 -14.36 2.95
N LEU A 51 3.35 -14.12 2.92
CA LEU A 51 4.37 -15.17 2.95
C LEU A 51 4.31 -15.99 4.25
N ASN A 52 4.21 -15.32 5.40
CA ASN A 52 4.06 -16.00 6.69
C ASN A 52 2.78 -16.86 6.74
N ALA A 53 1.66 -16.32 6.26
CA ALA A 53 0.41 -17.06 6.17
C ALA A 53 0.52 -18.24 5.19
N ALA A 54 1.27 -18.08 4.09
CA ALA A 54 1.52 -19.14 3.14
C ALA A 54 2.36 -20.27 3.75
N GLU A 55 3.40 -19.94 4.51
CA GLU A 55 4.22 -20.94 5.21
C GLU A 55 3.43 -21.70 6.28
N GLN A 56 2.51 -21.03 6.98
CA GLN A 56 1.61 -21.66 7.95
C GLN A 56 0.65 -22.69 7.30
N LYS A 57 0.40 -22.61 5.99
CA LYS A 57 -0.41 -23.58 5.24
C LYS A 57 0.37 -24.82 4.81
N ARG A 58 1.68 -24.90 5.08
CA ARG A 58 2.47 -26.10 4.77
C ARG A 58 2.01 -27.27 5.62
N ASN A 59 1.73 -28.40 4.96
CA ASN A 59 1.41 -29.63 5.65
C ASN A 59 2.66 -30.21 6.33
N PHE A 60 2.61 -30.37 7.65
CA PHE A 60 3.75 -30.91 8.42
C PHE A 60 4.14 -32.35 8.05
N HIS A 61 3.18 -33.14 7.56
CA HIS A 61 3.42 -34.56 7.24
C HIS A 61 3.90 -34.79 5.81
N SER A 62 3.34 -34.08 4.83
CA SER A 62 3.66 -34.26 3.40
C SER A 62 4.61 -33.21 2.84
N GLY A 63 4.85 -32.11 3.56
CA GLY A 63 5.62 -30.96 3.08
C GLY A 63 4.94 -30.19 1.93
N GLU A 64 3.74 -30.61 1.52
CA GLU A 64 2.98 -30.02 0.43
C GLU A 64 2.33 -28.71 0.87
N LEU A 65 2.36 -27.73 -0.03
CA LEU A 65 1.77 -26.41 0.13
C LEU A 65 0.67 -26.24 -0.91
N THR A 66 -0.53 -25.87 -0.46
CA THR A 66 -1.66 -25.50 -1.31
C THR A 66 -2.09 -24.09 -0.97
N LEU A 67 -1.99 -23.18 -1.93
CA LEU A 67 -2.32 -21.77 -1.77
C LEU A 67 -3.51 -21.37 -2.66
N PRO A 68 -4.33 -20.39 -2.22
CA PRO A 68 -5.35 -19.77 -3.05
C PRO A 68 -4.69 -18.86 -4.11
N ALA A 69 -5.50 -18.32 -5.03
CA ALA A 69 -5.03 -17.51 -6.16
C ALA A 69 -4.60 -16.07 -5.78
N SER A 70 -4.84 -15.60 -4.55
CA SER A 70 -4.48 -14.25 -4.12
C SER A 70 -4.10 -14.20 -2.63
N CYS A 71 -3.33 -13.20 -2.22
CA CYS A 71 -3.05 -12.95 -0.81
C CYS A 71 -4.29 -12.51 -0.03
N THR A 72 -5.29 -11.91 -0.69
CA THR A 72 -6.53 -11.51 -0.02
C THR A 72 -7.30 -12.73 0.44
N ASP A 73 -7.37 -13.78 -0.40
CA ASP A 73 -8.04 -15.04 -0.04
C ASP A 73 -7.27 -15.82 1.02
N LEU A 74 -5.94 -15.65 1.06
CA LEU A 74 -5.08 -16.31 2.03
C LEU A 74 -5.15 -15.68 3.43
N VAL A 75 -5.11 -14.35 3.49
CA VAL A 75 -5.03 -13.57 4.74
C VAL A 75 -6.40 -13.07 5.19
N GLY A 76 -7.42 -13.10 4.33
CA GLY A 76 -8.79 -12.67 4.61
C GLY A 76 -8.98 -11.14 4.66
N THR A 77 -7.93 -10.37 4.35
CA THR A 77 -7.96 -8.91 4.31
C THR A 77 -7.20 -8.40 3.09
N SER A 78 -7.67 -7.30 2.52
CA SER A 78 -6.94 -6.60 1.45
C SER A 78 -6.10 -5.48 2.06
N ALA A 79 -4.85 -5.35 1.63
CA ALA A 79 -3.99 -4.24 2.02
C ALA A 79 -4.18 -2.98 1.17
N SER A 80 -3.42 -1.94 1.55
CA SER A 80 -3.10 -0.69 0.82
C SER A 80 -3.31 -0.81 -0.69
N PRO A 81 -3.91 0.17 -1.39
CA PRO A 81 -4.42 -0.01 -2.74
C PRO A 81 -3.43 -0.74 -3.66
N LEU A 82 -3.77 -2.00 -3.96
CA LEU A 82 -3.02 -2.86 -4.87
C LEU A 82 -3.70 -2.84 -6.24
N THR A 83 -2.91 -2.76 -7.29
CA THR A 83 -3.39 -2.96 -8.67
C THR A 83 -3.28 -4.43 -9.07
N VAL A 84 -2.34 -5.18 -8.50
CA VAL A 84 -2.17 -6.62 -8.72
C VAL A 84 -2.02 -7.31 -7.37
N ASN A 85 -2.76 -8.40 -7.17
CA ASN A 85 -2.61 -9.31 -6.03
C ASN A 85 -2.85 -10.73 -6.51
N THR A 86 -1.78 -11.44 -6.86
CA THR A 86 -1.89 -12.78 -7.46
C THR A 86 -0.86 -13.73 -6.87
N ILE A 87 -1.27 -14.98 -6.73
CA ILE A 87 -0.42 -16.12 -6.41
C ILE A 87 -0.56 -17.10 -7.57
N THR A 88 0.55 -17.40 -8.24
CA THR A 88 0.57 -18.30 -9.39
C THR A 88 1.46 -19.50 -9.10
N GLU A 89 1.04 -20.70 -9.50
CA GLU A 89 1.86 -21.90 -9.38
C GLU A 89 2.45 -22.25 -10.74
N SER A 90 3.75 -22.49 -10.78
CA SER A 90 4.43 -22.99 -11.96
C SER A 90 5.63 -23.85 -11.55
N GLY A 91 5.72 -25.06 -12.11
CA GLY A 91 6.87 -25.94 -11.93
C GLY A 91 7.18 -26.28 -10.47
N GLY A 92 6.17 -26.39 -9.60
CA GLY A 92 6.40 -26.71 -8.18
C GLY A 92 6.89 -25.52 -7.35
N THR A 93 6.68 -24.29 -7.83
CA THR A 93 6.94 -23.05 -7.11
C THR A 93 5.72 -22.14 -7.19
N TYR A 94 5.34 -21.55 -6.08
CA TYR A 94 4.37 -20.46 -6.01
C TYR A 94 5.09 -19.13 -6.15
N THR A 95 4.60 -18.27 -7.04
CA THR A 95 5.07 -16.90 -7.22
C THR A 95 3.96 -15.96 -6.76
N ILE A 96 4.24 -15.22 -5.68
CA ILE A 96 3.36 -14.19 -5.14
C ILE A 96 3.77 -12.88 -5.80
N THR A 97 2.83 -12.21 -6.45
CA THR A 97 3.06 -10.92 -7.12
C THR A 97 2.05 -9.91 -6.62
N LEU A 98 2.57 -8.85 -5.99
CA LEU A 98 1.81 -7.69 -5.54
C LEU A 98 2.28 -6.46 -6.30
N THR A 99 1.37 -5.63 -6.79
CA THR A 99 1.73 -4.33 -7.39
C THR A 99 0.98 -3.23 -6.67
N ASP A 100 1.71 -2.22 -6.19
CA ASP A 100 1.12 -1.07 -5.52
C ASP A 100 0.38 -0.15 -6.52
N SER A 101 -0.40 0.80 -6.00
CA SER A 101 -1.12 1.78 -6.84
C SER A 101 -0.21 2.72 -7.64
N SER A 102 1.09 2.70 -7.35
CA SER A 102 2.12 3.48 -8.02
C SER A 102 2.76 2.73 -9.21
N GLY A 103 2.44 1.45 -9.37
CA GLY A 103 2.95 0.55 -10.42
C GLY A 103 4.23 -0.19 -10.04
N GLU A 104 4.67 -0.14 -8.79
CA GLU A 104 5.83 -0.91 -8.32
C GLU A 104 5.42 -2.33 -7.96
N THR A 105 6.09 -3.31 -8.56
CA THR A 105 5.80 -4.73 -8.38
C THR A 105 6.79 -5.38 -7.42
N PHE A 106 6.25 -6.14 -6.47
CA PHE A 106 6.95 -6.97 -5.51
C PHE A 106 6.62 -8.43 -5.79
N THR A 107 7.66 -9.23 -5.99
CA THR A 107 7.51 -10.65 -6.33
C THR A 107 8.37 -11.50 -5.42
N GLU A 108 7.76 -12.48 -4.79
CA GLU A 108 8.43 -13.44 -3.91
C GLU A 108 7.99 -14.86 -4.26
N THR A 109 8.91 -15.83 -4.13
CA THR A 109 8.68 -17.21 -4.55
C THR A 109 8.77 -18.19 -3.38
N LEU A 110 7.84 -19.12 -3.31
CA LEU A 110 7.80 -20.20 -2.32
C LEU A 110 7.77 -21.57 -3.01
N ARG A 111 8.58 -22.51 -2.55
CA ARG A 111 8.55 -23.88 -3.10
C ARG A 111 7.28 -24.63 -2.67
N LYS A 112 6.63 -25.35 -3.60
CA LYS A 112 5.38 -26.10 -3.38
C LYS A 112 5.55 -27.35 -2.50
N ALA A 113 6.69 -28.04 -2.59
CA ALA A 113 7.00 -29.21 -1.79
C ALA A 113 8.46 -29.21 -1.35
N ALA A 114 8.74 -29.61 -0.10
CA ALA A 114 10.11 -29.95 0.34
C ALA A 114 10.61 -31.21 -0.41
N PRO A 115 11.93 -31.37 -0.63
CA PRO A 115 12.47 -32.63 -1.16
C PRO A 115 12.24 -33.80 -0.19
#